data_AF-A0A8D8WVS0-F1
#
_entry.id   AF-A0A8D8WVS0-F1
#
_cell.length_a   1.000
_cell.length_b   1.000
_cell.length_c   1.000
_cell.angle_alpha   90.00
_cell.angle_beta   90.00
_cell.angle_gamma   90.00
#
_symmetry.space_group_name_H-M   'P 1'
#
loop_
_entity.id
_entity.type
_entity.pdbx_description
1 polymer ?
#
loop_
_entity_poly.entity_id
_entity_poly.type
_entity_poly.pdbx_seq_one_letter_code
_entity_poly.pdbx_strand_id
1 'polypeptide(L)'
;MAVSSEWTQMTSDIQDLLVDNCVMVSKYTTDAEKKELTDQMADVMKEVCQLNKNFANQKKALHWCQNLQETEDVDYEAEYKKKLADVKKGDKYNVENDQLYKGFMERVDDLCSNDFEVEETDMNFLDPITKQTIKQPVKSQVCGHIYDRDSIDSMFRGRDAFIRCPYVGCPNKLRKQDIQEDKHLSQKFERFLVSSQSK
;
A
#
# COMPACT_ATOMS: atom_id res chain seq x y z
N MET A 1 -11.71 4.30 -15.51
CA MET A 1 -10.41 4.80 -14.99
C MET A 1 -10.26 4.53 -13.48
N ALA A 2 -11.27 4.80 -12.64
CA ALA A 2 -11.23 4.58 -11.18
C ALA A 2 -10.85 3.15 -10.73
N VAL A 3 -11.45 2.11 -11.32
CA VAL A 3 -11.16 0.70 -10.96
C VAL A 3 -9.69 0.32 -11.16
N SER A 4 -9.00 0.98 -12.11
CA SER A 4 -7.58 0.70 -12.35
C SER A 4 -6.68 1.33 -11.29
N SER A 5 -7.00 2.53 -10.80
CA SER A 5 -6.23 3.19 -9.75
C SER A 5 -6.45 2.53 -8.39
N GLU A 6 -7.68 2.09 -8.10
CA GLU A 6 -7.99 1.35 -6.87
C GLU A 6 -7.25 0.01 -6.80
N TRP A 7 -7.18 -0.72 -7.92
CA TRP A 7 -6.43 -1.97 -8.00
C TRP A 7 -4.92 -1.75 -7.80
N THR A 8 -4.35 -0.72 -8.41
CA THR A 8 -2.93 -0.36 -8.23
C THR A 8 -2.65 0.00 -6.77
N GLN A 9 -3.50 0.80 -6.13
CA GLN A 9 -3.35 1.13 -4.71
C GLN A 9 -3.43 -0.11 -3.83
N MET A 10 -4.42 -0.96 -4.04
CA MET A 10 -4.59 -2.20 -3.27
C MET A 10 -3.38 -3.13 -3.39
N THR A 11 -2.79 -3.22 -4.60
CA THR A 11 -1.59 -4.04 -4.82
C THR A 11 -0.37 -3.48 -4.09
N SER A 12 -0.24 -2.15 -4.03
CA SER A 12 0.80 -1.46 -3.25
C SER A 12 0.62 -1.71 -1.74
N ASP A 13 -0.61 -1.58 -1.24
CA ASP A 13 -0.92 -1.78 0.18
C ASP A 13 -0.60 -3.22 0.62
N ILE A 14 -0.88 -4.22 -0.24
CA ILE A 14 -0.53 -5.62 0.02
C ILE A 14 1.00 -5.79 0.08
N GLN A 15 1.75 -5.17 -0.84
CA GLN A 15 3.21 -5.24 -0.82
C GLN A 15 3.78 -4.64 0.46
N ASP A 16 3.25 -3.51 0.93
CA ASP A 16 3.65 -2.88 2.19
C ASP A 16 3.34 -3.77 3.39
N LEU A 17 2.15 -4.38 3.44
CA LEU A 17 1.77 -5.32 4.49
C LEU A 17 2.69 -6.54 4.56
N LEU A 18 3.06 -7.11 3.41
CA LEU A 18 3.98 -8.25 3.36
C LEU A 18 5.38 -7.87 3.85
N VAL A 19 5.89 -6.71 3.44
CA VAL A 19 7.18 -6.20 3.91
C VAL A 19 7.17 -5.93 5.41
N ASP A 20 6.12 -5.29 5.93
CA ASP A 20 5.97 -5.04 7.37
C ASP A 20 5.92 -6.35 8.16
N ASN A 21 5.28 -7.39 7.63
CA ASN A 21 5.31 -8.71 8.24
C ASN A 21 6.72 -9.33 8.20
N CYS A 22 7.49 -9.16 7.13
CA CYS A 22 8.90 -9.59 7.10
C CYS A 22 9.71 -8.90 8.20
N VAL A 23 9.47 -7.61 8.45
CA VAL A 23 10.11 -6.85 9.55
C VAL A 23 9.72 -7.41 10.92
N MET A 24 8.45 -7.74 11.14
CA MET A 24 8.02 -8.31 12.42
C MET A 24 8.64 -9.68 12.65
N VAL A 25 8.68 -10.51 11.61
CA VAL A 25 9.31 -11.84 11.67
C VAL A 25 10.80 -11.72 11.99
N SER A 26 11.53 -10.80 11.35
CA SER A 26 12.97 -10.63 11.61
C SER A 26 13.26 -10.20 13.05
N LYS A 27 12.33 -9.51 13.72
CA LYS A 27 12.47 -9.06 15.12
C LYS A 27 12.20 -10.14 16.16
N TYR A 28 11.19 -10.97 15.94
CA TYR A 28 10.61 -11.80 17.01
C TYR A 28 10.83 -13.31 16.81
N THR A 29 11.51 -13.73 15.75
CA THR A 29 11.68 -15.15 15.42
C THR A 29 13.15 -15.55 15.33
N THR A 30 13.42 -16.86 15.43
CA THR A 30 14.77 -17.41 15.21
C THR A 30 15.16 -17.38 13.74
N ASP A 31 16.46 -17.45 13.41
CA ASP A 31 16.93 -17.41 12.01
C ASP A 31 16.30 -18.48 11.11
N ALA A 32 15.98 -19.66 11.65
CA ALA A 32 15.33 -20.73 10.91
C ALA A 32 13.86 -20.39 10.58
N GLU A 33 13.10 -19.90 11.57
CA GLU A 33 11.71 -19.47 11.40
C GLU A 33 11.61 -18.21 10.54
N LYS A 34 12.58 -17.30 10.66
CA LYS A 34 12.70 -16.09 9.83
C LYS A 34 12.75 -16.44 8.37
N LYS A 35 13.60 -17.39 7.99
CA LYS A 35 13.73 -17.84 6.61
C LYS A 35 12.44 -18.46 6.10
N GLU A 36 11.85 -19.38 6.86
CA GLU A 36 10.62 -20.07 6.48
C GLU A 36 9.45 -19.09 6.25
N LEU A 37 9.23 -18.17 7.19
CA LEU A 37 8.14 -17.20 7.09
C LEU A 37 8.38 -16.16 5.99
N THR A 38 9.65 -15.80 5.73
CA THR A 38 10.01 -14.92 4.60
C THR A 38 9.75 -15.62 3.26
N ASP A 39 10.07 -16.91 3.15
CA ASP A 39 9.78 -17.72 1.96
C ASP A 39 8.26 -17.81 1.72
N GLN A 40 7.45 -17.99 2.77
CA GLN A 40 5.99 -17.96 2.67
C GLN A 40 5.47 -16.61 2.17
N MET A 41 6.02 -15.49 2.66
CA MET A 41 5.65 -14.15 2.19
C MET A 41 6.04 -13.92 0.72
N ALA A 42 7.20 -14.45 0.29
CA ALA A 42 7.60 -14.43 -1.10
C ALA A 42 6.64 -15.23 -2.00
N ASP A 43 6.15 -16.38 -1.53
CA ASP A 43 5.15 -17.17 -2.26
C ASP A 43 3.81 -16.44 -2.38
N VAL A 44 3.32 -15.81 -1.30
CA VAL A 44 2.13 -14.94 -1.37
C VAL A 44 2.36 -13.80 -2.36
N MET A 45 3.55 -13.21 -2.40
CA MET A 45 3.86 -12.15 -3.36
C MET A 45 3.81 -12.64 -4.81
N LYS A 46 4.23 -13.89 -5.08
CA LYS A 46 4.08 -14.49 -6.42
C LYS A 46 2.61 -14.64 -6.82
N GLU A 47 1.75 -15.01 -5.88
CA GLU A 47 0.29 -15.08 -6.12
C GLU A 47 -0.30 -13.70 -6.44
N VAL A 48 0.11 -12.66 -5.70
CA VAL A 48 -0.30 -11.27 -5.96
C VAL A 48 0.10 -10.84 -7.38
N CYS A 49 1.33 -11.15 -7.79
CA CYS A 49 1.82 -10.86 -9.14
C CYS A 49 0.97 -11.59 -10.22
N GLN A 50 0.65 -12.86 -9.99
CA GLN A 50 -0.21 -13.64 -10.88
C GLN A 50 -1.64 -13.06 -10.96
N LEU A 51 -2.21 -12.62 -9.83
CA LEU A 51 -3.50 -11.95 -9.78
C LEU A 51 -3.48 -10.63 -10.54
N ASN A 52 -2.45 -9.82 -10.35
CA ASN A 52 -2.27 -8.56 -11.07
C ASN A 52 -2.20 -8.78 -12.59
N LYS A 53 -1.48 -9.82 -13.02
CA LYS A 53 -1.42 -10.21 -14.43
C LYS A 53 -2.78 -10.66 -14.97
N ASN A 54 -3.50 -11.48 -14.20
CA ASN A 54 -4.84 -11.95 -14.56
C ASN A 54 -5.81 -10.77 -14.70
N PHE A 55 -5.78 -9.81 -13.78
CA PHE A 55 -6.58 -8.59 -13.84
C PHE A 55 -6.28 -7.77 -15.10
N ALA A 56 -4.99 -7.60 -15.44
CA ALA A 56 -4.60 -6.91 -16.67
C ALA A 56 -5.13 -7.61 -17.93
N ASN A 57 -5.13 -8.94 -17.96
CA ASN A 57 -5.66 -9.73 -19.08
C ASN A 57 -7.18 -9.62 -19.19
N GLN A 58 -7.90 -9.71 -18.07
CA GLN A 58 -9.35 -9.51 -18.02
C GLN A 58 -9.74 -8.10 -18.49
N LYS A 59 -9.01 -7.08 -18.05
CA LYS A 59 -9.21 -5.69 -18.47
C LYS A 59 -9.03 -5.51 -19.99
N LYS A 60 -8.01 -6.14 -20.59
CA LYS A 60 -7.80 -6.12 -22.05
C LYS A 60 -8.96 -6.76 -22.80
N ALA A 61 -9.42 -7.93 -22.33
CA ALA A 61 -10.55 -8.64 -22.95
C ALA A 61 -11.85 -7.81 -22.84
N LEU A 62 -12.10 -7.22 -21.67
CA LEU A 62 -13.27 -6.35 -21.45
C LEU A 62 -13.24 -5.11 -22.35
N HIS A 63 -12.10 -4.43 -22.43
CA HIS A 63 -11.93 -3.26 -23.29
C HIS A 63 -12.14 -3.61 -24.77
N TRP A 64 -11.74 -4.81 -25.20
CA TRP A 64 -12.01 -5.27 -26.56
C TRP A 64 -13.52 -5.48 -26.79
N CYS A 65 -14.23 -6.11 -25.84
CA CYS A 65 -15.68 -6.28 -25.93
C CYS A 65 -16.44 -4.95 -25.96
N GLN A 66 -15.98 -3.95 -25.21
CA GLN A 66 -16.57 -2.60 -25.20
C GLN A 66 -16.46 -1.86 -26.54
N ASN A 67 -15.52 -2.25 -27.40
CA ASN A 67 -15.27 -1.63 -28.69
C ASN A 67 -15.82 -2.45 -29.87
N LEU A 68 -16.55 -3.53 -29.61
CA LEU A 68 -17.30 -4.25 -30.65
C LEU A 68 -18.40 -3.34 -31.21
N GLN A 69 -18.56 -3.29 -32.53
CA GLN A 69 -19.69 -2.62 -33.15
C GLN A 69 -20.98 -3.37 -32.79
N GLU A 70 -22.04 -2.64 -32.42
CA GLU A 70 -23.35 -3.22 -32.16
C GLU A 70 -23.87 -3.91 -33.43
N THR A 71 -23.87 -5.24 -33.43
CA THR A 71 -24.65 -6.04 -34.37
C THR A 71 -25.74 -6.76 -33.60
N GLU A 72 -26.88 -7.04 -34.24
CA GLU A 72 -28.10 -7.52 -33.58
C GLU A 72 -27.99 -8.92 -32.93
N ASP A 73 -26.81 -9.57 -32.95
CA ASP A 73 -26.64 -10.96 -32.49
C ASP A 73 -25.23 -11.25 -31.91
N VAL A 74 -24.66 -10.32 -31.14
CA VAL A 74 -23.35 -10.53 -30.49
C VAL A 74 -23.50 -11.23 -29.14
N ASP A 75 -22.99 -12.46 -29.03
CA ASP A 75 -22.74 -13.13 -27.76
C ASP A 75 -21.46 -12.57 -27.11
N TYR A 76 -21.63 -11.54 -26.29
CA TYR A 76 -20.53 -10.90 -25.56
C TYR A 76 -19.80 -11.83 -24.60
N GLU A 77 -20.46 -12.84 -24.03
CA GLU A 77 -19.82 -13.76 -23.08
C GLU A 77 -18.88 -14.73 -23.80
N ALA A 78 -19.33 -15.30 -24.94
CA ALA A 78 -18.50 -16.15 -25.77
C ALA A 78 -17.29 -15.39 -26.33
N GLU A 79 -17.50 -14.18 -26.84
CA GLU A 79 -16.44 -13.34 -27.40
C GLU A 79 -15.45 -12.87 -26.32
N TYR A 80 -15.91 -12.55 -25.11
CA TYR A 80 -15.03 -12.28 -23.97
C TYR A 80 -14.14 -13.46 -23.60
N LYS A 81 -14.73 -14.67 -23.47
CA LYS A 81 -13.97 -15.90 -23.12
C LYS A 81 -12.93 -16.23 -24.18
N LYS A 82 -13.29 -16.11 -25.46
CA LYS A 82 -12.39 -16.31 -26.59
C LYS A 82 -11.23 -15.32 -26.54
N LYS A 83 -11.52 -14.03 -26.37
CA LYS A 83 -10.48 -13.00 -26.29
C LYS A 83 -9.56 -13.19 -25.07
N LEU A 84 -10.11 -13.57 -23.93
CA LEU A 84 -9.34 -13.87 -22.73
C LEU A 84 -8.39 -15.06 -22.96
N ALA A 85 -8.84 -16.11 -23.67
CA ALA A 85 -8.00 -17.25 -24.03
C ALA A 85 -6.87 -16.84 -25.00
N ASP A 86 -7.16 -15.99 -25.98
CA ASP A 86 -6.15 -15.48 -26.92
C ASP A 86 -5.09 -14.62 -26.22
N VAL A 87 -5.52 -13.73 -25.32
CA VAL A 87 -4.62 -12.92 -24.49
C VAL A 87 -3.74 -13.79 -23.60
N LYS A 88 -4.27 -14.88 -23.04
CA LYS A 88 -3.50 -15.84 -22.22
C LYS A 88 -2.49 -16.65 -23.04
N LYS A 89 -2.83 -17.07 -24.27
CA LYS A 89 -1.96 -17.91 -25.13
C LYS A 89 -0.69 -17.20 -25.58
N GLY A 90 -0.72 -15.88 -25.75
CA GLY A 90 0.44 -15.10 -26.20
C GLY A 90 1.43 -14.73 -25.11
N ASP A 91 1.12 -14.99 -23.83
CA ASP A 91 1.79 -14.35 -22.69
C ASP A 91 2.54 -15.39 -21.85
N LYS A 92 3.84 -15.56 -22.12
CA LYS A 92 4.75 -16.30 -21.23
C LYS A 92 5.11 -15.41 -20.04
N TYR A 93 4.20 -15.32 -19.08
CA TYR A 93 4.42 -14.51 -17.89
C TYR A 93 5.42 -15.20 -16.95
N ASN A 94 6.47 -14.48 -16.57
CA ASN A 94 7.44 -14.91 -15.57
C ASN A 94 7.36 -13.95 -14.38
N VAL A 95 6.88 -14.45 -13.25
CA VAL A 95 6.72 -13.71 -11.99
C VAL A 95 8.04 -13.17 -11.46
N GLU A 96 9.14 -13.93 -11.58
CA GLU A 96 10.46 -13.52 -11.07
C GLU A 96 11.00 -12.28 -11.80
N ASN A 97 10.53 -12.03 -13.02
CA ASN A 97 10.90 -10.86 -13.79
C ASN A 97 9.95 -9.66 -13.59
N ASP A 98 8.85 -9.84 -12.87
CA ASP A 98 7.88 -8.78 -12.60
C ASP A 98 8.49 -7.68 -11.73
N GLN A 99 8.22 -6.42 -12.08
CA GLN A 99 8.74 -5.26 -11.33
C GLN A 99 8.20 -5.23 -9.90
N LEU A 100 6.96 -5.66 -9.69
CA LEU A 100 6.32 -5.70 -8.37
C LEU A 100 7.01 -6.73 -7.47
N TYR A 101 7.29 -7.92 -8.01
CA TYR A 101 8.04 -8.96 -7.29
C TYR A 101 9.47 -8.53 -7.00
N LYS A 102 10.16 -7.92 -7.98
CA LYS A 102 11.52 -7.40 -7.79
C LYS A 102 11.59 -6.34 -6.71
N GLY A 103 10.67 -5.38 -6.71
CA GLY A 103 10.63 -4.33 -5.68
C GLY A 103 10.30 -4.88 -4.28
N PHE A 104 9.53 -5.97 -4.20
CA PHE A 104 9.34 -6.68 -2.93
C PHE A 104 10.64 -7.35 -2.47
N MET A 105 11.29 -8.13 -3.35
CA MET A 105 12.52 -8.85 -3.00
C MET A 105 13.67 -7.90 -2.63
N GLU A 106 13.79 -6.75 -3.29
CA GLU A 106 14.77 -5.71 -2.94
C GLU A 106 14.56 -5.20 -1.51
N ARG A 107 13.30 -4.87 -1.15
CA ARG A 107 12.96 -4.43 0.21
C ARG A 107 13.21 -5.51 1.26
N VAL A 108 12.96 -6.78 0.93
CA VAL A 108 13.20 -7.91 1.84
C VAL A 108 14.69 -8.18 2.00
N ASP A 109 15.48 -8.07 0.93
CA ASP A 109 16.93 -8.26 0.97
C ASP A 109 17.61 -7.16 1.80
N ASP A 110 17.19 -5.91 1.65
CA ASP A 110 17.64 -4.79 2.48
C ASP A 110 17.38 -5.04 3.98
N LEU A 111 16.26 -5.68 4.32
CA LEU A 111 15.91 -6.05 5.69
C LEU A 111 16.71 -7.23 6.25
N CYS A 112 17.22 -8.10 5.38
CA CYS A 112 17.98 -9.28 5.78
C CYS A 112 19.50 -9.02 5.83
N SER A 113 19.99 -8.12 4.98
CA SER A 113 21.42 -7.80 4.86
C SER A 113 21.88 -6.75 5.88
N ASN A 114 20.99 -5.86 6.29
CA ASN A 114 21.29 -4.95 7.38
C ASN A 114 20.82 -5.59 8.69
N ASP A 115 21.74 -5.85 9.63
CA ASP A 115 21.46 -5.91 11.08
C ASP A 115 20.98 -4.53 11.55
N PHE A 116 19.96 -3.99 10.88
CA PHE A 116 19.31 -2.78 11.32
C PHE A 116 18.61 -3.21 12.62
N GLU A 117 19.16 -2.75 13.74
CA GLU A 117 18.33 -2.39 14.87
C GLU A 117 17.28 -1.46 14.28
N VAL A 118 16.15 -2.04 13.86
CA VAL A 118 14.96 -1.30 13.50
C VAL A 118 14.53 -0.70 14.83
N GLU A 119 15.11 0.46 15.14
CA GLU A 119 14.59 1.37 16.13
C GLU A 119 13.09 1.36 15.89
N GLU A 120 12.33 1.02 16.93
CA GLU A 120 10.93 1.37 16.93
C GLU A 120 10.92 2.83 16.50
N THR A 121 10.46 3.11 15.28
CA THR A 121 9.83 4.39 15.07
C THR A 121 8.63 4.26 15.99
N ASP A 122 8.84 4.65 17.25
CA ASP A 122 7.81 4.89 18.22
C ASP A 122 6.84 5.76 17.47
N MET A 123 5.81 5.13 16.91
CA MET A 123 4.78 5.82 16.19
C MET A 123 4.17 6.66 17.28
N ASN A 124 4.55 7.94 17.32
CA ASN A 124 4.16 8.79 18.42
C ASN A 124 2.64 8.95 18.28
N PHE A 125 1.90 8.17 19.07
CA PHE A 125 0.44 8.15 19.01
C PHE A 125 -0.17 9.46 19.50
N LEU A 126 0.68 10.37 20.01
CA LEU A 126 0.33 11.71 20.40
C LEU A 126 0.52 12.68 19.23
N ASP A 127 -0.51 13.47 18.98
CA ASP A 127 -0.50 14.53 17.98
C ASP A 127 0.58 15.57 18.33
N PRO A 128 1.48 15.93 17.40
CA PRO A 128 2.49 16.97 17.62
C PRO A 128 1.90 18.32 18.04
N ILE A 129 0.66 18.62 17.63
CA ILE A 129 -0.03 19.90 17.88
C ILE A 129 -0.72 19.90 19.25
N THR A 130 -1.65 18.97 19.48
CA THR A 130 -2.48 18.94 20.70
C THR A 130 -1.87 18.14 21.85
N LYS A 131 -0.84 17.32 21.57
CA LYS A 131 -0.28 16.32 22.50
C LYS A 131 -1.29 15.30 23.01
N GLN A 132 -2.45 15.20 22.36
CA GLN A 132 -3.48 14.21 22.66
C GLN A 132 -3.32 12.99 21.74
N THR A 133 -3.90 11.87 22.15
CA THR A 133 -3.93 10.67 21.30
C THR A 133 -4.65 10.97 19.99
N ILE A 134 -3.98 10.67 18.88
CA ILE A 134 -4.51 10.83 17.52
C ILE A 134 -5.68 9.86 17.35
N LYS A 135 -6.81 10.39 16.89
CA LYS A 135 -8.03 9.61 16.60
C LYS A 135 -8.17 9.37 15.10
N GLN A 136 -7.82 10.37 14.30
CA GLN A 136 -7.93 10.31 12.84
C GLN A 136 -6.56 10.59 12.23
N PRO A 137 -5.71 9.57 12.06
CA PRO A 137 -4.34 9.78 11.63
C PRO A 137 -4.28 10.18 10.15
N VAL A 138 -3.62 11.29 9.88
CA VAL A 138 -3.32 11.77 8.53
C VAL A 138 -1.82 12.00 8.39
N LYS A 139 -1.29 11.74 7.20
CA LYS A 139 0.15 11.76 6.92
C LYS A 139 0.48 12.84 5.88
N SER A 140 1.60 13.53 6.10
CA SER A 140 2.17 14.41 5.08
C SER A 140 2.94 13.62 4.03
N GLN A 141 2.61 13.82 2.75
CA GLN A 141 3.36 13.26 1.62
C GLN A 141 4.72 13.95 1.39
N VAL A 142 4.94 15.12 1.99
CA VAL A 142 6.20 15.88 1.85
C VAL A 142 7.27 15.42 2.85
N CYS A 143 6.87 15.15 4.10
CA CYS A 143 7.81 14.85 5.17
C CYS A 143 7.50 13.57 5.96
N GLY A 144 6.39 12.88 5.66
CA GLY A 144 6.04 11.61 6.29
C GLY A 144 5.49 11.70 7.71
N HIS A 145 5.45 12.87 8.34
CA HIS A 145 4.92 13.04 9.69
C HIS A 145 3.40 12.86 9.75
N ILE A 146 2.94 12.39 10.92
CA ILE A 146 1.55 12.01 11.19
C ILE A 146 0.92 13.01 12.16
N TYR A 147 -0.33 13.36 11.92
CA TYR A 147 -1.11 14.30 12.71
C TYR A 147 -2.51 13.76 12.93
N ASP A 148 -3.23 14.36 13.88
CA ASP A 148 -4.67 14.23 13.95
C ASP A 148 -5.35 15.16 12.93
N ARG A 149 -6.32 14.62 12.18
CA ARG A 149 -7.04 15.32 11.11
C ARG A 149 -7.62 16.66 11.56
N ASP A 150 -8.33 16.69 12.69
CA ASP A 150 -8.99 17.91 13.17
C ASP A 150 -7.96 18.97 13.59
N SER A 151 -6.86 18.51 14.16
CA SER A 151 -5.78 19.35 14.67
C SER A 151 -5.00 20.04 13.54
N ILE A 152 -4.65 19.28 12.50
CA ILE A 152 -3.94 19.84 11.34
C ILE A 152 -4.86 20.70 10.47
N ASP A 153 -6.13 20.31 10.29
CA ASP A 153 -7.11 21.12 9.55
C ASP A 153 -7.33 22.47 10.26
N SER A 154 -7.28 22.50 11.59
CA SER A 154 -7.38 23.74 12.36
C SER A 154 -6.20 24.69 12.10
N MET A 155 -5.00 24.19 11.84
CA MET A 155 -3.86 25.02 11.44
C MET A 155 -4.05 25.63 10.05
N PHE A 156 -4.69 24.91 9.11
CA PHE A 156 -5.00 25.43 7.78
C PHE A 156 -6.15 26.43 7.74
N ARG A 157 -6.91 26.60 8.83
CA ARG A 157 -7.96 27.64 8.94
C ARG A 157 -7.39 29.06 9.05
N GLY A 158 -6.07 29.21 9.20
CA GLY A 158 -5.38 30.49 9.11
C GLY A 158 -5.48 31.12 7.71
N ARG A 159 -5.04 32.37 7.59
CA ARG A 159 -5.01 33.09 6.29
C ARG A 159 -3.86 32.66 5.37
N ASP A 160 -2.97 31.78 5.82
CA ASP A 160 -1.78 31.38 5.09
C ASP A 160 -2.05 30.20 4.14
N ALA A 161 -1.48 30.27 2.93
CA ALA A 161 -1.62 29.21 1.92
C ALA A 161 -0.80 27.93 2.23
N PHE A 162 0.07 28.00 3.25
CA PHE A 162 0.88 26.89 3.73
C PHE A 162 1.15 27.06 5.22
N ILE A 163 1.36 25.95 5.91
CA ILE A 163 1.82 25.94 7.31
C ILE A 163 3.22 25.33 7.39
N ARG A 164 3.97 25.64 8.44
CA ARG A 164 5.22 24.90 8.73
C ARG A 164 4.85 23.57 9.39
N CYS A 165 5.63 22.54 9.12
CA CYS A 165 5.51 21.26 9.83
C CYS A 165 5.56 21.49 11.35
N PRO A 166 4.54 21.06 12.11
CA PRO A 166 4.52 21.20 13.59
C PRO A 166 5.58 20.36 14.31
N TYR A 167 6.21 19.41 13.61
CA TYR A 167 7.27 18.58 14.16
C TYR A 167 8.53 19.42 14.38
N VAL A 168 9.04 19.43 15.61
CA VAL A 168 10.21 20.23 16.00
C VAL A 168 11.41 19.79 15.14
N GLY A 169 12.06 20.76 14.50
CA GLY A 169 13.22 20.52 13.64
C GLY A 169 12.90 20.22 12.17
N CYS A 170 11.63 20.09 11.77
CA CYS A 170 11.28 19.88 10.38
C CYS A 170 11.14 21.21 9.61
N PRO A 171 11.92 21.47 8.55
CA PRO A 171 11.88 22.74 7.81
C PRO A 171 10.77 22.80 6.74
N ASN A 172 10.04 21.70 6.53
CA ASN A 172 9.10 21.56 5.43
C ASN A 172 7.83 22.40 5.60
N LYS A 173 7.34 22.92 4.47
CA LYS A 173 6.07 23.66 4.38
C LYS A 173 5.01 22.73 3.81
N LEU A 174 3.86 22.68 4.47
CA LEU A 174 2.76 21.77 4.15
C LEU A 174 1.58 22.58 3.60
N ARG A 175 0.96 22.07 2.55
CA ARG A 175 -0.33 22.52 2.03
C ARG A 175 -1.39 21.49 2.36
N LYS A 176 -2.67 21.90 2.32
CA LYS A 176 -3.78 21.00 2.62
C LYS A 176 -3.81 19.77 1.70
N GLN A 177 -3.44 19.93 0.43
CA GLN A 177 -3.35 18.83 -0.54
C GLN A 177 -2.23 17.81 -0.24
N ASP A 178 -1.23 18.20 0.54
CA ASP A 178 -0.08 17.35 0.88
C ASP A 178 -0.41 16.42 2.06
N ILE A 179 -1.53 16.66 2.74
CA ILE A 179 -2.01 15.85 3.87
C ILE A 179 -3.03 14.84 3.34
N GLN A 180 -2.73 13.56 3.50
CA GLN A 180 -3.57 12.48 3.01
C GLN A 180 -3.84 11.46 4.11
N GLU A 181 -5.02 10.85 4.06
CA GLU A 181 -5.29 9.67 4.86
C GLU A 181 -4.51 8.49 4.31
N ASP A 182 -4.03 7.68 5.24
CA ASP A 182 -3.41 6.41 4.95
C ASP A 182 -4.24 5.33 5.66
N LYS A 183 -4.81 4.41 4.87
CA LYS A 183 -5.68 3.36 5.39
C LYS A 183 -4.91 2.40 6.29
N HIS A 184 -3.68 2.09 5.94
CA HIS A 184 -2.82 1.21 6.72
C HIS A 184 -2.45 1.87 8.05
N LEU A 185 -2.13 3.17 8.00
CA LEU A 185 -1.92 3.99 9.19
C LEU A 185 -3.14 4.03 10.10
N SER A 186 -4.33 4.24 9.53
CA SER A 186 -5.59 4.26 10.29
C SER A 186 -5.85 2.94 11.00
N GLN A 187 -5.66 1.81 10.31
CA GLN A 187 -5.79 0.48 10.92
C GLN A 187 -4.77 0.24 12.03
N LYS A 188 -3.53 0.74 11.89
CA LYS A 188 -2.50 0.63 12.93
C LYS A 188 -2.88 1.40 14.19
N PHE A 189 -3.40 2.62 14.04
CA PHE A 189 -3.90 3.43 15.16
C PHE A 189 -5.14 2.82 15.82
N GLU A 190 -6.10 2.30 15.04
CA GLU A 190 -7.27 1.60 15.59
C GLU A 190 -6.87 0.38 16.43
N ARG A 191 -5.96 -0.46 15.92
CA ARG A 191 -5.44 -1.63 16.67
C ARG A 191 -4.78 -1.22 17.99
N PHE A 192 -4.03 -0.12 18.00
CA PHE A 192 -3.41 0.41 19.22
C PHE A 192 -4.43 0.97 20.22
N LEU A 193 -5.44 1.70 19.74
CA LEU A 193 -6.51 2.24 20.59
C LEU A 193 -7.32 1.12 21.26
N VAL A 194 -7.58 0.02 20.54
CA VAL A 194 -8.28 -1.15 21.07
C VAL A 194 -7.45 -1.92 22.10
N SER A 195 -6.15 -2.09 21.86
CA SER A 195 -5.25 -2.78 22.81
C SER A 195 -5.00 -1.97 24.09
N SER A 196 -5.01 -0.64 23.99
CA SER A 196 -4.84 0.28 25.12
C SER A 196 -6.06 0.34 26.05
N GLN A 197 -7.27 0.06 25.54
CA GLN A 197 -8.52 0.04 26.32
C GLN A 197 -8.81 -1.31 27.00
N SER A 198 -8.04 -2.35 26.68
CA SER A 198 -8.21 -3.71 27.23
C SER A 198 -7.29 -4.01 28.43
N LYS A 199 -6.61 -3.00 28.97
CA LYS A 199 -5.83 -3.05 30.21
C LYS A 199 -6.49 -2.15 31.26
#